data_AF-A0A182MXN0-F1
#
_entry.id   AF-A0A182MXN0-F1
#
_cell.length_a   1.000
_cell.length_b   1.000
_cell.length_c   1.000
_cell.angle_alpha   90.00
_cell.angle_beta   90.00
_cell.angle_gamma   90.00
#
_symmetry.space_group_name_H-M   'P 1'
#
loop_
_entity.id
_entity.type
_entity.pdbx_description
1 polymer ?
#
loop_
_entity_poly.entity_id
_entity_poly.type
_entity_poly.pdbx_seq_one_letter_code
_entity_poly.pdbx_strand_id
1 'polypeptide(L)'
;MTSAVVCAKGCRRVWPTVGLLLAMVVSCGLCTSFSGGPPPQWEHLVDFDPNYRLLWSVGSQEVTFEIQARTLGYVGVGFSRDGTLVGADIAVGWIDQGHVYLQVSYVNSS
;
A
#
# COMPACT_ATOMS: atom_id res chain seq x y z
N MET A 1 4.63 15.51 -9.56
CA MET A 1 5.26 14.43 -8.78
C MET A 1 4.21 13.35 -8.68
N THR A 2 4.50 12.13 -9.13
CA THR A 2 3.56 11.02 -9.04
C THR A 2 3.84 10.30 -7.72
N SER A 3 2.85 10.23 -6.85
CA SER A 3 2.91 9.42 -5.63
C SER A 3 1.89 8.28 -5.73
N ALA A 4 2.31 7.08 -5.38
CA ALA A 4 1.45 5.91 -5.27
C ALA A 4 1.66 5.26 -3.91
N VAL A 5 0.56 4.96 -3.21
CA VAL A 5 0.57 4.29 -1.91
C VAL A 5 0.07 2.85 -2.10
N VAL A 6 0.83 1.89 -1.59
CA VAL A 6 0.52 0.45 -1.68
C VAL A 6 0.56 -0.16 -0.27
N CYS A 7 -0.50 -0.84 0.13
CA CYS A 7 -0.54 -1.62 1.37
C CYS A 7 -0.31 -3.10 1.06
N ALA A 8 0.70 -3.70 1.69
CA ALA A 8 0.97 -5.14 1.64
C ALA A 8 0.53 -5.78 2.96
N LYS A 9 -0.55 -6.57 2.94
CA LYS A 9 -0.99 -7.33 4.12
C LYS A 9 -0.15 -8.59 4.28
N GLY A 10 0.49 -8.73 5.43
CA GLY A 10 1.02 -10.01 5.89
C GLY A 10 -0.16 -10.95 6.12
N CYS A 11 -0.34 -11.93 5.24
CA CYS A 11 -1.41 -12.91 5.35
C CYS A 11 -1.15 -13.85 6.53
N ARG A 12 -1.50 -13.44 7.75
CA ARG A 12 -1.88 -14.39 8.81
C ARG A 12 -3.34 -14.73 8.56
N ARG A 13 -3.59 -15.96 8.13
CA ARG A 13 -4.91 -16.52 7.84
C ARG A 13 -5.72 -16.62 9.12
N VAL A 14 -6.33 -15.52 9.56
CA VAL A 14 -7.27 -15.53 10.69
C VAL A 14 -8.64 -15.90 10.12
N TRP A 15 -9.15 -17.07 10.49
CA TRP A 15 -10.52 -17.49 10.21
C TRP A 15 -11.43 -16.72 11.19
N PRO A 16 -12.31 -15.82 10.76
CA PRO A 16 -13.24 -15.20 11.69
C PRO A 16 -14.41 -16.17 11.89
N THR A 17 -14.36 -16.94 12.96
CA THR A 17 -15.58 -17.43 13.60
C THR A 17 -16.13 -16.31 14.48
N VAL A 18 -17.47 -16.21 14.51
CA VAL A 18 -18.31 -15.37 15.38
C VAL A 18 -18.50 -13.94 14.85
N GLY A 19 -19.69 -13.40 14.66
CA GLY A 19 -21.06 -13.84 14.94
C GLY A 19 -21.96 -12.64 14.67
N LEU A 20 -22.96 -12.81 13.81
CA LEU A 20 -23.93 -11.80 13.45
C LEU A 20 -24.81 -11.47 14.68
N LEU A 21 -24.75 -10.25 15.22
CA LEU A 21 -25.76 -9.73 16.14
C LEU A 21 -25.98 -8.23 15.91
N LEU A 22 -27.25 -7.92 15.66
CA LEU A 22 -27.84 -6.60 15.43
C LEU A 22 -27.51 -5.59 16.53
N ALA A 23 -27.33 -4.32 16.15
CA ALA A 23 -28.04 -3.20 16.78
C ALA A 23 -27.99 -1.96 15.86
N MET A 24 -29.12 -1.66 15.21
CA MET A 24 -29.41 -0.30 14.77
C MET A 24 -29.59 0.57 16.02
N VAL A 25 -28.69 1.52 16.23
CA VAL A 25 -28.95 2.67 17.11
C VAL A 25 -29.12 3.89 16.22
N VAL A 26 -30.38 4.24 16.02
CA VAL A 26 -30.82 5.55 15.57
C VAL A 26 -30.57 6.54 16.70
N SER A 27 -30.04 7.71 16.35
CA SER A 27 -30.36 9.02 16.92
C SER A 27 -29.18 9.83 17.45
N CYS A 28 -29.25 11.10 17.06
CA CYS A 28 -28.76 12.28 17.77
C CYS A 28 -27.31 12.70 17.52
N GLY A 29 -27.17 13.70 16.64
CA GLY A 29 -26.46 14.92 17.02
C GLY A 29 -24.97 14.83 17.32
N LEU A 30 -24.22 13.94 16.67
CA LEU A 30 -22.77 14.04 16.63
C LEU A 30 -22.34 14.22 15.20
N CYS A 31 -21.81 15.41 14.90
CA CYS A 31 -20.85 15.59 13.83
C CYS A 31 -19.78 14.52 14.07
N THR A 32 -19.85 13.38 13.38
CA THR A 32 -18.71 12.49 13.29
C THR A 32 -17.71 13.27 12.46
N SER A 33 -16.88 14.06 13.15
CA SER A 33 -15.64 14.58 12.61
C SER A 33 -15.00 13.40 11.91
N PHE A 34 -14.92 13.46 10.57
CA PHE A 34 -14.01 12.58 9.85
C PHE A 34 -12.67 12.76 10.54
N SER A 35 -12.24 11.75 11.28
CA SER A 35 -10.90 11.72 11.83
C SER A 35 -9.99 11.57 10.62
N GLY A 36 -9.64 12.71 10.02
CA GLY A 36 -8.36 12.88 9.37
C GLY A 36 -7.35 12.59 10.46
N GLY A 37 -7.03 11.31 10.63
CA GLY A 37 -5.92 10.89 11.46
C GLY A 37 -4.69 11.67 11.01
N PRO A 38 -3.71 11.86 11.91
CA PRO A 38 -2.44 12.46 11.50
C PRO A 38 -1.96 11.76 10.22
N PRO A 39 -1.40 12.53 9.26
CA PRO A 39 -0.88 11.94 8.03
C PRO A 39 0.05 10.78 8.38
N PRO A 40 0.13 9.73 7.53
CA PRO A 40 0.98 8.58 7.80
C PRO A 40 2.38 9.04 8.18
N GLN A 41 2.80 8.71 9.40
CA GLN A 41 4.18 8.93 9.80
C GLN A 41 5.01 7.78 9.25
N TRP A 42 5.81 8.08 8.25
CA TRP A 42 6.72 7.11 7.64
C TRP A 42 7.86 6.78 8.62
N GLU A 43 8.04 5.50 8.93
CA GLU A 43 9.09 5.03 9.85
C GLU A 43 10.45 4.92 9.14
N HIS A 44 10.40 4.60 7.85
CA HIS A 44 11.57 4.33 7.04
C HIS A 44 11.48 5.04 5.69
N LEU A 45 12.65 5.38 5.15
CA LEU A 45 12.81 6.04 3.86
C LEU A 45 14.12 5.63 3.21
N VAL A 46 14.08 5.44 1.90
CA VAL A 46 15.27 5.35 1.06
C VAL A 46 15.09 6.21 -0.20
N ASP A 47 16.11 7.00 -0.50
CA ASP A 47 16.24 7.72 -1.76
C ASP A 47 17.15 6.88 -2.67
N PHE A 48 16.60 6.34 -3.76
CA PHE A 48 17.38 5.62 -4.77
C PHE A 48 18.12 6.61 -5.67
N ASP A 49 17.44 7.70 -6.03
CA ASP A 49 17.99 8.85 -6.75
C ASP A 49 17.11 10.10 -6.47
N PRO A 50 17.49 11.32 -6.91
CA PRO A 50 16.72 12.55 -6.68
C PRO A 50 15.26 12.55 -7.20
N ASN A 51 14.89 11.59 -8.05
CA ASN A 51 13.59 11.42 -8.68
C ASN A 51 12.87 10.15 -8.20
N TYR A 52 13.46 9.35 -7.33
CA TYR A 52 12.88 8.09 -6.86
C TYR A 52 13.09 7.90 -5.37
N ARG A 53 11.98 7.91 -4.63
CA ARG A 53 11.94 7.69 -3.18
C ARG A 53 10.95 6.60 -2.84
N LEU A 54 11.33 5.75 -1.89
CA LEU A 54 10.46 4.76 -1.27
C LEU A 54 10.37 5.05 0.23
N LEU A 55 9.15 5.15 0.75
CA LEU A 55 8.85 5.28 2.17
C LEU A 55 8.05 4.09 2.63
N TRP A 56 8.21 3.66 3.89
CA TRP A 56 7.36 2.63 4.46
C TRP A 56 7.21 2.71 5.97
N SER A 57 6.11 2.14 6.46
CA SER A 57 5.84 1.93 7.88
C SER A 57 5.33 0.51 8.11
N VAL A 58 5.74 -0.10 9.21
CA VAL A 58 5.40 -1.48 9.55
C VAL A 58 4.30 -1.48 10.60
N GLY A 59 3.09 -1.85 10.18
CA GLY A 59 1.98 -2.12 11.08
C GLY A 59 2.04 -3.53 11.68
N SER A 60 1.07 -3.85 12.53
CA SER A 60 0.98 -5.16 13.20
C SER A 60 0.67 -6.31 12.23
N GLN A 61 -0.02 -6.03 11.13
CA GLN A 61 -0.47 -7.02 10.15
C GLN A 61 -0.08 -6.68 8.71
N GLU A 62 0.39 -5.47 8.44
CA GLU A 62 0.67 -5.00 7.09
C GLU A 62 1.84 -4.03 7.09
N VAL A 63 2.51 -3.96 5.95
CA VAL A 63 3.49 -2.91 5.67
C VAL A 63 2.87 -1.98 4.63
N THR A 64 2.88 -0.69 4.90
CA THR A 64 2.42 0.31 3.93
C THR A 64 3.63 0.96 3.30
N PHE A 65 3.62 1.06 1.97
CA PHE A 65 4.66 1.66 1.17
C PHE A 65 4.11 2.89 0.43
N GLU A 66 4.91 3.94 0.30
CA GLU A 66 4.68 5.03 -0.64
C GLU A 66 5.88 5.14 -1.58
N ILE A 67 5.59 5.18 -2.88
CA ILE A 67 6.59 5.44 -3.91
C ILE A 67 6.35 6.83 -4.47
N GLN A 68 7.37 7.67 -4.40
CA GLN A 68 7.38 8.99 -5.00
C GLN A 68 8.36 8.98 -6.18
N ALA A 69 7.82 9.11 -7.39
CA ALA A 69 8.60 9.08 -8.62
C ALA A 69 8.33 10.31 -9.50
N ARG A 70 9.40 10.87 -10.09
CA ARG A 70 9.31 11.85 -11.18
C ARG A 70 9.60 11.15 -12.52
N THR A 71 8.58 10.54 -13.11
CA THR A 71 8.66 9.87 -14.42
C THR A 71 7.41 10.12 -15.26
N LEU A 72 7.55 10.05 -16.59
CA LEU A 72 6.43 10.04 -17.55
C LEU A 72 5.98 8.61 -17.90
N GLY A 73 6.69 7.59 -17.40
CA GLY A 73 6.42 6.19 -17.66
C GLY A 73 5.84 5.46 -16.45
N TYR A 74 6.35 4.27 -16.22
CA TYR A 74 5.91 3.35 -15.16
C TYR A 74 6.92 3.35 -14.02
N VAL A 75 6.45 3.05 -12.81
CA VAL A 75 7.27 2.76 -11.65
C VAL A 75 6.92 1.37 -11.11
N GLY A 76 7.92 0.60 -10.68
CA GLY A 76 7.68 -0.73 -10.12
C GLY A 76 8.51 -0.98 -8.86
N VAL A 77 7.93 -1.73 -7.92
CA VAL A 77 8.62 -2.27 -6.74
C VAL A 77 8.41 -3.77 -6.68
N GLY A 78 9.44 -4.49 -6.27
CA GLY A 78 9.41 -5.94 -6.12
C GLY A 78 9.88 -6.39 -4.75
N PHE A 79 9.20 -7.39 -4.20
CA PHE A 79 9.55 -8.02 -2.93
C PHE A 79 9.92 -9.47 -3.16
N SER A 80 11.15 -9.84 -2.82
CA SER A 80 11.64 -11.22 -2.85
C SER A 80 12.48 -11.54 -1.63
N ARG A 81 12.67 -12.84 -1.36
CA ARG A 81 13.44 -13.29 -0.20
C ARG A 81 14.94 -13.01 -0.33
N ASP A 82 15.47 -13.08 -1.55
CA ASP A 82 16.90 -13.07 -1.84
C ASP A 82 17.34 -11.88 -2.72
N GLY A 83 16.41 -10.98 -3.06
CA GLY A 83 16.66 -9.86 -3.96
C GLY A 83 16.63 -10.23 -5.44
N THR A 84 16.32 -11.49 -5.80
CA THR A 84 16.12 -11.88 -7.20
C THR A 84 14.70 -11.53 -7.67
N LEU A 85 14.50 -11.44 -8.97
CA LEU A 85 13.18 -11.21 -9.57
C LEU A 85 12.32 -12.47 -9.58
N VAL A 86 12.94 -13.65 -9.63
CA VAL A 86 12.23 -14.93 -9.66
C VAL A 86 11.64 -15.20 -8.28
N GLY A 87 10.35 -15.52 -8.22
CA GLY A 87 9.62 -15.72 -6.98
C GLY A 87 9.25 -14.41 -6.26
N ALA A 88 9.39 -13.26 -6.93
CA ALA A 88 9.05 -11.96 -6.36
C ALA A 88 7.56 -11.60 -6.56
N ASP A 89 7.00 -10.93 -5.56
CA ASP A 89 5.74 -10.18 -5.67
C ASP A 89 6.06 -8.77 -6.19
N ILE A 90 5.54 -8.42 -7.36
CA ILE A 90 5.82 -7.15 -8.04
C ILE A 90 4.54 -6.31 -8.09
N ALA A 91 4.66 -5.03 -7.73
CA ALA A 91 3.65 -4.01 -7.98
C ALA A 91 4.19 -2.99 -8.99
N VAL A 92 3.43 -2.69 -10.03
CA VAL A 92 3.74 -1.68 -11.05
C VAL A 92 2.63 -0.63 -11.08
N GLY A 93 3.00 0.65 -11.04
CA GLY A 93 2.09 1.78 -11.12
C GLY A 93 2.45 2.74 -12.25
N TRP A 94 1.44 3.39 -12.81
CA TRP A 94 1.59 4.41 -13.85
C TRP A 94 0.45 5.42 -13.81
N ILE A 95 0.66 6.55 -14.48
CA ILE A 95 -0.42 7.51 -14.74
C ILE A 95 -0.80 7.40 -16.21
N ASP A 96 -2.08 7.25 -16.47
CA ASP A 96 -2.64 7.45 -17.80
C ASP A 96 -3.86 8.38 -17.71
N GLN A 97 -3.85 9.44 -18.54
CA GLN A 97 -4.87 10.49 -18.58
C GLN A 97 -5.24 11.08 -17.20
N GLY A 98 -4.25 11.25 -16.31
CA GLY A 98 -4.46 11.78 -14.96
C GLY A 98 -4.99 10.77 -13.94
N HIS A 99 -5.28 9.54 -14.36
CA HIS A 99 -5.66 8.45 -13.47
C HIS A 99 -4.43 7.61 -13.11
N VAL A 100 -4.34 7.24 -11.83
CA VAL A 100 -3.31 6.32 -11.34
C VAL A 100 -3.81 4.90 -11.52
N TYR A 101 -2.99 4.06 -12.13
CA TYR A 101 -3.20 2.63 -12.27
C TYR A 101 -2.16 1.88 -11.46
N LEU A 102 -2.55 0.72 -10.94
CA LEU A 102 -1.66 -0.19 -10.23
C LEU A 102 -1.99 -1.63 -10.57
N GLN A 103 -0.96 -2.41 -10.87
CA GLN A 103 -1.05 -3.84 -11.14
C GLN A 103 -0.10 -4.59 -10.21
N VAL A 104 -0.60 -5.69 -9.62
CA VAL A 104 0.21 -6.61 -8.81
C VAL A 104 0.32 -7.94 -9.54
N SER A 105 1.53 -8.49 -9.61
CA SER A 105 1.87 -9.74 -10.31
C SER A 105 2.89 -10.54 -9.51
N TYR A 106 2.85 -11.87 -9.63
CA TYR A 106 3.87 -12.77 -9.10
C TYR A 106 4.73 -13.33 -10.23
N VAL A 107 6.06 -13.32 -10.06
CA VAL A 107 7.00 -13.82 -11.08
C VAL A 107 7.40 -15.26 -10.76
N ASN A 108 7.08 -16.20 -11.64
CA ASN A 108 7.46 -17.61 -11.48
C ASN A 108 8.76 -17.93 -12.23
N SER A 109 9.48 -18.99 -11.80
CA SER A 109 10.52 -19.62 -12.62
C SER A 109 9.85 -20.51 -13.67
N SER A 110 10.11 -20.25 -14.95
CA SER A 110 9.65 -21.07 -16.08
C SER A 110 10.10 -22.53 -15.99
#